data_AF-A0A7K0UYW9-F1
#
_entry.id   AF-A0A7K0UYW9-F1
#
_cell.length_a   1.000
_cell.length_b   1.000
_cell.length_c   1.000
_cell.angle_alpha   90.00
_cell.angle_beta   90.00
_cell.angle_gamma   90.00
#
_symmetry.space_group_name_H-M   'P 1'
#
loop_
_entity.id
_entity.type
_entity.pdbx_description
1 polymer ?
#
loop_
_entity_poly.entity_id
_entity_poly.type
_entity_poly.pdbx_seq_one_letter_code
_entity_poly.pdbx_strand_id
1 'polypeptide(L)'
;MANLLLIPEEFTLVLFEASRMRELLDEVLLAIGAPSDLNITIEVDEELAQPMIASFVDVDDARISLWYSGGNFEDTLKARVLDEERTRRELGVGILRGMDRLSPEFAGAPRDNKLSDGQRVLWEVTAEGRCVRAGIPTREARLRYVYRLACGFSDTADAAYEKAWSGGFSTWESIADAVASITPTAETTSRAVRRDDLRQIRE
;
A
#
# COMPACT_ATOMS: atom_id res chain seq x y z
N MET A 1 -22.68 2.27 -2.62
CA MET A 1 -21.62 1.52 -3.31
C MET A 1 -20.57 2.53 -3.68
N ALA A 2 -19.30 2.24 -3.36
CA ALA A 2 -18.20 3.15 -3.62
C ALA A 2 -18.16 3.54 -5.11
N ASN A 3 -17.75 4.77 -5.41
CA ASN A 3 -17.62 5.25 -6.77
C ASN A 3 -16.22 4.89 -7.30
N LEU A 4 -16.16 3.75 -8.00
CA LEU A 4 -14.93 3.10 -8.43
C LEU A 4 -14.62 3.35 -9.91
N LEU A 5 -13.41 3.84 -10.18
CA LEU A 5 -12.79 3.83 -11.49
C LEU A 5 -11.58 2.89 -11.47
N LEU A 6 -11.58 1.85 -12.31
CA LEU A 6 -10.43 0.94 -12.52
C LEU A 6 -9.87 1.20 -13.91
N ILE A 7 -8.55 1.42 -13.99
CA ILE A 7 -7.82 1.73 -15.21
C ILE A 7 -6.68 0.70 -15.35
N PRO A 8 -6.56 0.00 -16.48
CA PRO A 8 -7.48 0.02 -17.61
C PRO A 8 -8.83 -0.66 -17.28
N GLU A 9 -9.86 -0.40 -18.09
CA GLU A 9 -11.15 -1.08 -17.95
C GLU A 9 -11.09 -2.53 -18.46
N GLU A 10 -10.15 -2.83 -19.36
CA GLU A 10 -9.83 -4.15 -19.88
C GLU A 10 -8.31 -4.33 -19.89
N PHE A 11 -7.83 -5.48 -19.40
CA PHE A 11 -6.42 -5.85 -19.39
C PHE A 11 -6.03 -6.53 -20.71
N THR A 12 -4.86 -6.19 -21.25
CA THR A 12 -4.39 -6.71 -22.56
C THR A 12 -3.00 -7.33 -22.51
N LEU A 13 -2.16 -6.96 -21.54
CA LEU A 13 -0.80 -7.47 -21.41
C LEU A 13 -0.69 -8.52 -20.29
N VAL A 14 -1.66 -8.54 -19.37
CA VAL A 14 -1.80 -9.54 -18.30
C VAL A 14 -3.08 -10.37 -18.47
N LEU A 15 -3.18 -11.48 -17.75
CA LEU A 15 -4.34 -12.38 -17.77
C LEU A 15 -5.34 -12.06 -16.65
N PHE A 16 -5.41 -10.79 -16.25
CA PHE A 16 -6.33 -10.34 -15.21
C PHE A 16 -7.71 -10.11 -15.80
N GLU A 17 -8.74 -10.46 -15.06
CA GLU A 17 -10.11 -10.09 -15.41
C GLU A 17 -10.54 -8.87 -14.62
N ALA A 18 -10.93 -7.79 -15.31
CA ALA A 18 -11.36 -6.55 -14.66
C ALA A 18 -12.61 -6.75 -13.79
N SER A 19 -13.53 -7.62 -14.20
CA SER A 19 -14.67 -8.07 -13.39
C SER A 19 -14.20 -8.70 -12.08
N ARG A 20 -13.24 -9.64 -12.15
CA ARG A 20 -12.73 -10.30 -10.95
C ARG A 20 -12.01 -9.33 -10.02
N MET A 21 -11.23 -8.39 -10.55
CA MET A 21 -10.60 -7.34 -9.72
C MET A 21 -11.63 -6.47 -8.99
N ARG A 22 -12.75 -6.14 -9.64
CA ARG A 22 -13.85 -5.38 -9.01
C ARG A 22 -14.53 -6.18 -7.91
N GLU A 23 -14.76 -7.48 -8.11
CA GLU A 23 -15.28 -8.37 -7.06
C GLU A 23 -14.35 -8.43 -5.84
N LEU A 24 -13.04 -8.61 -6.07
CA LEU A 24 -12.04 -8.62 -4.99
C LEU A 24 -12.01 -7.28 -4.23
N LEU A 25 -12.17 -6.18 -4.94
CA LEU A 25 -12.26 -4.86 -4.31
C LEU A 25 -13.53 -4.72 -3.46
N ASP A 26 -14.69 -5.17 -3.95
CA ASP A 26 -15.93 -5.15 -3.18
C ASP A 26 -15.83 -6.02 -1.91
N GLU A 27 -15.21 -7.20 -2.03
CA GLU A 27 -14.89 -8.07 -0.88
C GLU A 27 -14.02 -7.32 0.16
N VAL A 28 -12.98 -6.60 -0.29
CA VAL A 28 -12.09 -5.82 0.58
C VAL A 28 -12.82 -4.66 1.24
N LEU A 29 -13.57 -3.85 0.47
CA LEU A 29 -14.32 -2.70 0.98
C LEU A 29 -15.31 -3.13 2.06
N LEU A 30 -15.99 -4.26 1.85
CA LEU A 30 -16.89 -4.85 2.84
C LEU A 30 -16.12 -5.30 4.09
N ALA A 31 -15.03 -6.05 3.92
CA ALA A 31 -14.25 -6.59 5.03
C ALA A 31 -13.69 -5.50 5.95
N ILE A 32 -13.17 -4.40 5.37
CA ILE A 32 -12.60 -3.30 6.15
C ILE A 32 -13.65 -2.30 6.66
N GLY A 33 -14.93 -2.50 6.33
CA GLY A 33 -16.01 -1.60 6.72
C GLY A 33 -15.91 -0.21 6.09
N ALA A 34 -15.48 -0.13 4.83
CA ALA A 34 -15.30 1.13 4.13
C ALA A 34 -16.65 1.88 3.94
N PRO A 35 -16.66 3.22 4.02
CA PRO A 35 -17.84 4.02 3.72
C PRO A 35 -18.38 3.74 2.31
N SER A 36 -19.71 3.71 2.19
CA SER A 36 -20.37 3.31 0.94
C SER A 36 -20.31 4.36 -0.17
N ASP A 37 -19.83 5.57 0.12
CA ASP A 37 -19.70 6.75 -0.74
C ASP A 37 -18.24 7.07 -1.07
N LEU A 38 -17.31 6.17 -0.73
CA LEU A 38 -15.89 6.36 -0.99
C LEU A 38 -15.61 6.50 -2.51
N ASN A 39 -14.86 7.54 -2.89
CA ASN A 39 -14.44 7.77 -4.27
C ASN A 39 -13.03 7.21 -4.47
N ILE A 40 -12.88 6.21 -5.34
CA ILE A 40 -11.59 5.52 -5.55
C ILE A 40 -11.29 5.45 -7.05
N THR A 41 -10.06 5.79 -7.41
CA THR A 41 -9.45 5.46 -8.70
C THR A 41 -8.32 4.49 -8.45
N ILE A 42 -8.30 3.38 -9.20
CA ILE A 42 -7.23 2.38 -9.19
C ILE A 42 -6.64 2.32 -10.59
N GLU A 43 -5.38 2.67 -10.73
CA GLU A 43 -4.62 2.49 -11.96
C GLU A 43 -3.65 1.32 -11.80
N VAL A 44 -3.66 0.41 -12.77
CA VAL A 44 -2.78 -0.75 -12.85
C VAL A 44 -1.93 -0.61 -14.11
N ASP A 45 -0.62 -0.50 -13.92
CA ASP A 45 0.34 -0.37 -15.01
C ASP A 45 0.77 -1.76 -15.51
N GLU A 46 0.09 -2.26 -16.54
CA GLU A 46 0.32 -3.61 -17.10
C GLU A 46 1.72 -3.81 -17.69
N GLU A 47 2.42 -2.72 -18.00
CA GLU A 47 3.77 -2.78 -18.55
C GLU A 47 4.82 -3.10 -17.49
N LEU A 48 4.52 -2.83 -16.22
CA LEU A 48 5.40 -3.08 -15.09
C LEU A 48 5.05 -4.41 -14.41
N ALA A 49 5.42 -5.51 -15.08
CA ALA A 49 5.26 -6.88 -14.60
C ALA A 49 6.33 -7.26 -13.54
N GLN A 50 6.20 -8.46 -12.96
CA GLN A 50 7.23 -9.03 -12.06
C GLN A 50 8.64 -9.00 -12.72
N PRO A 51 9.71 -8.68 -11.96
CA PRO A 51 9.76 -8.46 -10.50
C PRO A 51 9.54 -7.00 -10.07
N MET A 52 9.10 -6.12 -10.97
CA MET A 52 8.89 -4.70 -10.65
C MET A 52 7.58 -4.51 -9.88
N ILE A 53 7.71 -4.21 -8.59
CA ILE A 53 6.59 -4.03 -7.65
C ILE A 53 6.68 -2.63 -7.07
N ALA A 54 5.66 -1.82 -7.31
CA ALA A 54 5.56 -0.48 -6.75
C ALA A 54 4.09 -0.08 -6.66
N SER A 55 3.77 0.67 -5.61
CA SER A 55 2.44 1.25 -5.43
C SER A 55 2.52 2.67 -4.89
N PHE A 56 1.50 3.47 -5.16
CA PHE A 56 1.35 4.82 -4.62
C PHE A 56 -0.08 5.03 -4.15
N VAL A 57 -0.23 5.78 -3.06
CA VAL A 57 -1.52 6.11 -2.45
C VAL A 57 -1.54 7.59 -2.13
N ASP A 58 -2.36 8.34 -2.84
CA ASP A 58 -2.61 9.77 -2.57
C ASP A 58 -4.13 10.06 -2.57
N VAL A 59 -4.49 11.27 -2.16
CA VAL A 59 -5.86 11.78 -2.20
C VAL A 59 -5.83 13.16 -2.86
N ASP A 60 -6.69 13.37 -3.84
CA ASP A 60 -6.92 14.66 -4.48
C ASP A 60 -8.44 14.87 -4.57
N ASP A 61 -8.95 16.05 -4.16
CA ASP A 61 -10.38 16.40 -4.18
C ASP A 61 -11.31 15.32 -3.59
N ALA A 62 -10.94 14.79 -2.42
CA ALA A 62 -11.65 13.72 -1.70
C ALA A 62 -11.78 12.39 -2.47
N ARG A 63 -10.98 12.18 -3.53
CA ARG A 63 -10.84 10.92 -4.24
C ARG A 63 -9.51 10.25 -3.88
N ILE A 64 -9.58 9.00 -3.44
CA ILE A 64 -8.41 8.15 -3.25
C ILE A 64 -7.89 7.74 -4.62
N SER A 65 -6.61 8.02 -4.86
CA SER A 65 -5.89 7.63 -6.06
C SER A 65 -4.86 6.56 -5.71
N LEU A 66 -5.12 5.34 -6.16
CA LEU A 66 -4.23 4.20 -6.02
C LEU A 66 -3.58 3.91 -7.37
N TRP A 67 -2.27 3.77 -7.37
CA TRP A 67 -1.52 3.28 -8.52
C TRP A 67 -0.75 2.03 -8.11
N TYR A 68 -0.75 1.02 -8.97
CA TYR A 68 -0.01 -0.23 -8.79
C TYR A 68 0.72 -0.60 -10.08
N SER A 69 1.92 -1.17 -9.97
CA SER A 69 2.46 -1.94 -11.08
C SER A 69 1.65 -3.23 -11.26
N GLY A 70 1.55 -3.76 -12.48
CA GLY A 70 0.89 -5.05 -12.73
C GLY A 70 1.51 -6.17 -11.88
N GLY A 71 2.82 -6.10 -11.66
CA GLY A 71 3.57 -7.00 -10.79
C GLY A 71 3.06 -7.05 -9.34
N ASN A 72 2.40 -6.00 -8.81
CA ASN A 72 1.79 -6.05 -7.48
C ASN A 72 0.70 -7.12 -7.35
N PHE A 73 0.05 -7.51 -8.45
CA PHE A 73 -1.07 -8.45 -8.43
C PHE A 73 -0.74 -9.82 -9.04
N GLU A 74 0.43 -9.98 -9.66
CA GLU A 74 0.81 -11.24 -10.29
C GLU A 74 1.16 -12.36 -9.30
N ASP A 75 0.79 -13.60 -9.67
CA ASP A 75 1.26 -14.83 -9.06
C ASP A 75 2.76 -15.02 -9.34
N THR A 76 3.53 -15.14 -8.26
CA THR A 76 4.99 -15.32 -8.33
C THR A 76 5.43 -16.63 -8.97
N LEU A 77 4.53 -17.61 -9.08
CA LEU A 77 4.78 -18.90 -9.75
C LEU A 77 4.25 -18.93 -11.18
N LYS A 78 3.34 -18.01 -11.53
CA LYS A 78 2.67 -17.94 -12.83
C LYS A 78 2.58 -16.50 -13.30
N ALA A 79 3.59 -16.09 -14.08
CA ALA A 79 3.64 -14.75 -14.64
C ALA A 79 2.32 -14.35 -15.33
N ARG A 80 1.92 -13.09 -15.15
CA ARG A 80 0.68 -12.49 -15.70
C ARG A 80 -0.63 -13.03 -15.16
N VAL A 81 -0.62 -14.05 -14.30
CA VAL A 81 -1.84 -14.58 -13.67
C VAL A 81 -2.11 -13.83 -12.38
N LEU A 82 -3.37 -13.51 -12.08
CA LEU A 82 -3.77 -12.82 -10.87
C LEU A 82 -3.57 -13.70 -9.62
N ASP A 83 -2.86 -13.19 -8.62
CA ASP A 83 -2.82 -13.73 -7.26
C ASP A 83 -3.88 -13.02 -6.42
N GLU A 84 -5.04 -13.66 -6.25
CA GLU A 84 -6.17 -13.02 -5.58
C GLU A 84 -5.92 -12.73 -4.10
N GLU A 85 -5.15 -13.56 -3.39
CA GLU A 85 -4.83 -13.35 -1.98
C GLU A 85 -3.97 -12.09 -1.83
N ARG A 86 -2.93 -12.00 -2.65
CA ARG A 86 -2.09 -10.81 -2.74
C ARG A 86 -2.89 -9.59 -3.15
N THR A 87 -3.78 -9.73 -4.12
CA THR A 87 -4.62 -8.63 -4.61
C THR A 87 -5.49 -8.05 -3.49
N ARG A 88 -6.18 -8.91 -2.70
CA ARG A 88 -6.96 -8.44 -1.54
C ARG A 88 -6.10 -7.68 -0.54
N ARG A 89 -4.89 -8.18 -0.24
CA ARG A 89 -3.95 -7.52 0.67
C ARG A 89 -3.51 -6.15 0.14
N GLU A 90 -3.00 -6.08 -1.08
CA GLU A 90 -2.49 -4.85 -1.68
C GLU A 90 -3.59 -3.77 -1.78
N LEU A 91 -4.80 -4.18 -2.19
CA LEU A 91 -5.97 -3.29 -2.22
C LEU A 91 -6.35 -2.83 -0.81
N GLY A 92 -6.45 -3.75 0.16
CA GLY A 92 -6.79 -3.41 1.54
C GLY A 92 -5.82 -2.39 2.13
N VAL A 93 -4.52 -2.62 1.98
CA VAL A 93 -3.47 -1.70 2.44
C VAL A 93 -3.61 -0.33 1.77
N GLY A 94 -3.75 -0.31 0.44
CA GLY A 94 -3.88 0.94 -0.31
C GLY A 94 -5.11 1.75 0.10
N ILE A 95 -6.27 1.10 0.22
CA ILE A 95 -7.53 1.74 0.58
C ILE A 95 -7.48 2.26 2.01
N LEU A 96 -6.96 1.48 2.97
CA LEU A 96 -6.85 1.92 4.36
C LEU A 96 -5.94 3.15 4.50
N ARG A 97 -4.80 3.18 3.79
CA ARG A 97 -3.92 4.36 3.75
C ARG A 97 -4.61 5.54 3.07
N GLY A 98 -5.40 5.31 2.02
CA GLY A 98 -6.21 6.34 1.37
C GLY A 98 -7.30 6.91 2.29
N MET A 99 -7.97 6.05 3.07
CA MET A 99 -8.95 6.45 4.07
C MET A 99 -8.31 7.24 5.20
N ASP A 100 -7.13 6.83 5.66
CA ASP A 100 -6.36 7.58 6.65
C ASP A 100 -6.09 8.99 6.13
N ARG A 101 -5.62 9.14 4.88
CA ARG A 101 -5.39 10.45 4.22
C ARG A 101 -6.63 11.34 4.09
N LEU A 102 -7.84 10.77 4.05
CA LEU A 102 -9.09 11.54 4.07
C LEU A 102 -9.44 12.06 5.47
N SER A 103 -8.82 11.50 6.52
CA SER A 103 -9.10 11.82 7.92
C SER A 103 -8.33 13.07 8.38
N PRO A 104 -8.93 13.94 9.21
CA PRO A 104 -8.23 15.09 9.81
C PRO A 104 -6.93 14.72 10.54
N GLU A 105 -6.88 13.52 11.15
CA GLU A 105 -5.75 12.97 11.89
C GLU A 105 -4.50 12.72 11.02
N PHE A 106 -4.66 12.74 9.69
CA PHE A 106 -3.55 12.60 8.74
C PHE A 106 -3.43 13.78 7.78
N ALA A 107 -4.07 14.92 8.06
CA ALA A 107 -4.01 16.11 7.20
C ALA A 107 -2.57 16.63 6.99
N GLY A 108 -1.66 16.35 7.93
CA GLY A 108 -0.23 16.69 7.84
C GLY A 108 0.63 15.67 7.05
N ALA A 109 0.06 14.56 6.57
CA ALA A 109 0.81 13.52 5.88
C ALA A 109 1.31 14.01 4.51
N PRO A 110 2.62 13.92 4.22
CA PRO A 110 3.15 14.22 2.89
C PRO A 110 2.54 13.34 1.80
N ARG A 111 2.60 13.80 0.55
CA ARG A 111 2.32 12.95 -0.62
C ARG A 111 3.19 11.70 -0.59
N ASP A 112 2.70 10.60 -1.16
CA ASP A 112 3.36 9.30 -1.06
C ASP A 112 4.83 9.33 -1.52
N ASN A 113 5.11 10.07 -2.60
CA ASN A 113 6.45 10.24 -3.16
C ASN A 113 7.41 11.12 -2.31
N LYS A 114 6.93 11.68 -1.20
CA LYS A 114 7.71 12.46 -0.23
C LYS A 114 7.91 11.74 1.10
N LEU A 115 7.29 10.57 1.29
CA LEU A 115 7.54 9.75 2.46
C LEU A 115 8.95 9.18 2.42
N SER A 116 9.62 9.12 3.57
CA SER A 116 10.79 8.26 3.70
C SER A 116 10.38 6.79 3.66
N ASP A 117 11.32 5.90 3.32
CA ASP A 117 11.05 4.46 3.29
C ASP A 117 10.51 3.96 4.64
N GLY A 118 11.07 4.45 5.75
CA GLY A 118 10.63 4.15 7.12
C GLY A 118 9.20 4.62 7.41
N GLN A 119 8.84 5.84 7.00
CA GLN A 119 7.47 6.37 7.16
C GLN A 119 6.46 5.58 6.36
N ARG A 120 6.80 5.27 5.10
CA ARG A 120 5.95 4.47 4.22
C ARG A 120 5.70 3.09 4.80
N VAL A 121 6.77 2.36 5.15
CA VAL A 121 6.62 0.98 5.62
C VAL A 121 5.92 0.90 6.98
N LEU A 122 6.14 1.85 7.90
CA LEU A 122 5.46 1.83 9.21
C LEU A 122 3.95 2.09 9.05
N TRP A 123 3.55 2.94 8.10
CA TRP A 123 2.14 3.13 7.75
C TRP A 123 1.56 1.88 7.08
N GLU A 124 2.30 1.22 6.19
CA GLU A 124 1.92 -0.07 5.61
C GLU A 124 1.74 -1.14 6.69
N VAL A 125 2.61 -1.22 7.70
CA VAL A 125 2.44 -2.13 8.85
C VAL A 125 1.15 -1.86 9.61
N THR A 126 0.82 -0.58 9.83
CA THR A 126 -0.43 -0.19 10.51
C THR A 126 -1.66 -0.63 9.70
N ALA A 127 -1.61 -0.45 8.37
CA ALA A 127 -2.68 -0.86 7.46
C ALA A 127 -2.79 -2.40 7.33
N GLU A 128 -1.67 -3.12 7.21
CA GLU A 128 -1.62 -4.59 7.19
C GLU A 128 -2.20 -5.19 8.47
N GLY A 129 -1.89 -4.63 9.64
CA GLY A 129 -2.48 -5.05 10.90
C GLY A 129 -4.01 -4.90 10.93
N ARG A 130 -4.54 -3.83 10.30
CA ARG A 130 -5.99 -3.63 10.13
C ARG A 130 -6.59 -4.64 9.14
N CYS A 131 -5.89 -4.97 8.05
CA CYS A 131 -6.29 -6.03 7.12
C CYS A 131 -6.44 -7.38 7.84
N VAL A 132 -5.47 -7.78 8.67
CA VAL A 132 -5.53 -9.04 9.44
C VAL A 132 -6.75 -9.05 10.36
N ARG A 133 -7.00 -7.95 11.08
CA ARG A 133 -8.18 -7.83 11.96
C ARG A 133 -9.50 -7.87 11.18
N ALA A 134 -9.49 -7.45 9.91
CA ALA A 134 -10.62 -7.54 8.98
C ALA A 134 -10.75 -8.92 8.29
N GLY A 135 -9.87 -9.89 8.62
CA GLY A 135 -9.90 -11.23 8.01
C GLY A 135 -9.22 -11.34 6.64
N ILE A 136 -8.49 -10.30 6.21
CA ILE A 136 -7.67 -10.34 4.99
C ILE A 136 -6.29 -10.90 5.36
N PRO A 137 -5.88 -12.07 4.81
CA PRO A 137 -4.61 -12.69 5.15
C PRO A 137 -3.42 -11.86 4.66
N THR A 138 -2.32 -11.91 5.42
CA THR A 138 -1.10 -11.14 5.14
C THR A 138 0.14 -12.00 5.36
N ARG A 139 1.32 -11.45 5.07
CA ARG A 139 2.62 -12.14 5.25
C ARG A 139 3.46 -11.42 6.30
N GLU A 140 3.00 -11.43 7.56
CA GLU A 140 3.60 -10.69 8.68
C GLU A 140 5.13 -10.86 8.78
N ALA A 141 5.63 -12.10 8.72
CA ALA A 141 7.07 -12.38 8.83
C ALA A 141 7.89 -11.68 7.72
N ARG A 142 7.36 -11.64 6.49
CA ARG A 142 7.99 -10.92 5.36
C ARG A 142 7.92 -9.41 5.60
N LEU A 143 6.77 -8.91 6.01
CA LEU A 143 6.57 -7.48 6.27
C LEU A 143 7.50 -6.97 7.38
N ARG A 144 7.64 -7.74 8.47
CA ARG A 144 8.57 -7.45 9.57
C ARG A 144 10.01 -7.35 9.11
N TYR A 145 10.43 -8.24 8.20
CA TYR A 145 11.75 -8.18 7.60
C TYR A 145 11.93 -6.92 6.73
N VAL A 146 10.97 -6.60 5.85
CA VAL A 146 11.00 -5.38 5.02
C VAL A 146 11.05 -4.11 5.89
N TYR A 147 10.25 -4.09 6.97
CA TYR A 147 10.27 -3.00 7.94
C TYR A 147 11.65 -2.80 8.58
N ARG A 148 12.31 -3.89 9.01
CA ARG A 148 13.67 -3.84 9.56
C ARG A 148 14.72 -3.40 8.54
N LEU A 149 14.52 -3.68 7.25
CA LEU A 149 15.41 -3.15 6.21
C LEU A 149 15.31 -1.62 6.08
N ALA A 150 14.11 -1.04 6.24
CA ALA A 150 13.89 0.39 6.13
C ALA A 150 14.24 1.16 7.42
N CYS A 151 13.90 0.59 8.59
CA CYS A 151 14.02 1.24 9.90
C CYS A 151 15.22 0.75 10.72
N GLY A 152 15.93 -0.29 10.26
CA GLY A 152 17.04 -0.91 10.98
C GLY A 152 16.63 -2.07 11.90
N PHE A 153 17.64 -2.78 12.40
CA PHE A 153 17.51 -3.96 13.27
C PHE A 153 17.78 -3.57 14.72
N SER A 154 16.80 -2.97 15.38
CA SER A 154 16.90 -2.52 16.79
C SER A 154 15.64 -2.82 17.58
N ASP A 155 15.77 -2.90 18.91
CA ASP A 155 14.63 -3.10 19.82
C ASP A 155 13.59 -1.96 19.69
N THR A 156 14.06 -0.72 19.46
CA THR A 156 13.18 0.43 19.23
C THR A 156 12.36 0.27 17.94
N ALA A 157 13.00 -0.20 16.86
CA ALA A 157 12.30 -0.48 15.62
C ALA A 157 11.26 -1.60 15.82
N ASP A 158 11.63 -2.70 16.47
CA ASP A 158 10.72 -3.82 16.75
C ASP A 158 9.55 -3.42 17.64
N ALA A 159 9.77 -2.59 18.66
CA ALA A 159 8.68 -2.07 19.51
C ALA A 159 7.70 -1.20 18.70
N ALA A 160 8.20 -0.36 17.80
CA ALA A 160 7.36 0.41 16.90
C ALA A 160 6.57 -0.47 15.91
N TYR A 161 7.16 -1.57 15.43
CA TYR A 161 6.46 -2.56 14.61
C TYR A 161 5.29 -3.19 15.35
N GLU A 162 5.51 -3.72 16.56
CA GLU A 162 4.46 -4.36 17.36
C GLU A 162 3.33 -3.38 17.69
N LYS A 163 3.67 -2.12 17.99
CA LYS A 163 2.70 -1.04 18.19
C LYS A 163 1.90 -0.76 16.92
N ALA A 164 2.54 -0.64 15.76
CA ALA A 164 1.85 -0.41 14.49
C ALA A 164 0.92 -1.58 14.14
N TRP A 165 1.43 -2.81 14.24
CA TRP A 165 0.69 -4.03 13.94
C TRP A 165 -0.57 -4.16 14.79
N SER A 166 -0.47 -3.86 16.09
CA SER A 166 -1.60 -3.89 17.03
C SER A 166 -2.57 -2.70 16.90
N GLY A 167 -2.30 -1.72 16.02
CA GLY A 167 -3.16 -0.56 15.77
C GLY A 167 -2.90 0.63 16.70
N GLY A 168 -1.71 0.74 17.27
CA GLY A 168 -1.34 1.77 18.24
C GLY A 168 -0.98 3.15 17.66
N PHE A 169 -1.06 3.34 16.33
CA PHE A 169 -0.87 4.63 15.67
C PHE A 169 -2.16 5.05 14.97
N SER A 170 -2.70 6.20 15.36
CA SER A 170 -3.99 6.73 14.85
C SER A 170 -3.87 8.11 14.21
N THR A 171 -2.68 8.72 14.22
CA THR A 171 -2.40 10.00 13.55
C THR A 171 -1.12 9.93 12.75
N TRP A 172 -0.98 10.81 11.76
CA TRP A 172 0.26 10.95 11.00
C TRP A 172 1.45 11.30 11.90
N GLU A 173 1.29 12.24 12.84
CA GLU A 173 2.36 12.67 13.74
C GLU A 173 2.90 11.51 14.56
N SER A 174 2.02 10.62 15.03
CA SER A 174 2.43 9.45 15.82
C SER A 174 3.30 8.46 15.03
N ILE A 175 3.07 8.33 13.71
CA ILE A 175 3.91 7.54 12.80
C ILE A 175 5.24 8.27 12.56
N ALA A 176 5.18 9.57 12.27
CA ALA A 176 6.37 10.36 12.00
C ALA A 176 7.34 10.39 13.20
N ASP A 177 6.81 10.61 14.40
CA ASP A 177 7.57 10.62 15.65
C ASP A 177 8.17 9.24 15.95
N ALA A 178 7.42 8.16 15.71
CA ALA A 178 7.92 6.81 15.89
C ALA A 178 9.12 6.54 14.98
N VAL A 179 9.04 6.90 13.69
CA VAL A 179 10.16 6.76 12.76
C VAL A 179 11.34 7.64 13.16
N ALA A 180 11.10 8.88 13.56
CA ALA A 180 12.15 9.79 14.02
C ALA A 180 12.87 9.31 15.29
N SER A 181 12.19 8.55 16.15
CA SER A 181 12.76 7.98 17.37
C SER A 181 13.69 6.77 17.10
N ILE A 182 13.63 6.20 15.90
CA ILE A 182 14.47 5.07 15.52
C ILE A 182 15.79 5.62 14.99
N THR A 183 16.88 5.40 15.73
CA THR A 183 18.23 5.77 15.27
C THR A 183 18.54 5.00 13.98
N PRO A 184 18.78 5.68 12.84
CA PRO A 184 19.14 4.99 11.61
C PRO A 184 20.46 4.24 11.81
N THR A 185 20.47 2.93 11.57
CA THR A 185 21.70 2.12 11.64
C THR A 185 22.59 2.30 10.40
N ALA A 186 22.10 3.00 9.37
CA ALA A 186 22.83 3.49 8.22
C ALA A 186 22.08 4.68 7.59
N GLU A 187 22.78 5.56 6.86
CA GLU A 187 22.13 6.53 5.98
C GLU A 187 21.36 5.79 4.87
N THR A 188 20.10 5.46 5.10
CA THR A 188 19.20 5.00 4.05
C THR A 188 18.84 6.23 3.22
N THR A 189 19.68 6.59 2.24
CA THR A 189 19.30 7.56 1.21
C THR A 189 18.10 6.99 0.47
N SER A 190 16.90 7.52 0.74
CA SER A 190 15.70 7.09 0.04
C SER A 190 15.92 7.30 -1.45
N ARG A 191 15.88 6.22 -2.23
CA ARG A 191 15.58 6.34 -3.66
C ARG A 191 14.10 6.06 -3.76
N ALA A 192 13.29 7.08 -3.47
CA ALA A 192 11.89 7.06 -3.86
C ALA A 192 11.88 6.91 -5.38
N VAL A 193 11.75 5.67 -5.85
CA VAL A 193 11.58 5.36 -7.26
C VAL A 193 10.27 6.03 -7.64
N ARG A 194 10.32 7.11 -8.43
CA ARG A 194 9.10 7.84 -8.79
C ARG A 194 8.34 7.01 -9.82
N ARG A 195 7.01 7.09 -9.78
CA ARG A 195 6.13 6.53 -10.81
C ARG A 195 6.64 6.88 -12.22
N ASP A 196 7.06 8.13 -12.42
CA ASP A 196 7.57 8.61 -13.70
C ASP A 196 8.96 8.04 -14.04
N ASP A 197 9.82 7.81 -13.04
CA ASP A 197 11.14 7.19 -13.24
C ASP A 197 10.99 5.73 -13.68
N LEU A 198 9.97 5.00 -13.19
CA LEU A 198 9.66 3.63 -13.63
C LEU A 198 9.20 3.57 -15.08
N ARG A 199 8.49 4.61 -15.55
CA ARG A 199 8.06 4.72 -16.95
C ARG A 199 9.23 5.11 -17.86
N GLN A 200 10.16 5.94 -17.39
CA GLN A 200 11.31 6.43 -18.17
C GLN A 200 12.48 5.44 -18.29
N ILE A 201 12.59 4.40 -17.46
CA ILE A 201 13.65 3.37 -17.57
C ILE A 201 13.61 2.59 -18.91
N ARG A 202 12.60 2.82 -19.76
CA ARG A 202 12.37 2.07 -21.01
C ARG A 202 12.57 2.87 -22.31
N GLU A 203 12.97 4.15 -22.26
CA GLU A 203 13.44 4.91 -23.43
C GLU A 203 14.97 4.87 -23.55
#